data_AF-A0A4Q2YEN6-F1
#
_entry.id   AF-A0A4Q2YEN6-F1
#
_cell.length_a   1.000
_cell.length_b   1.000
_cell.length_c   1.000
_cell.angle_alpha   90.00
_cell.angle_beta   90.00
_cell.angle_gamma   90.00
#
_symmetry.space_group_name_H-M   'P 1'
#
loop_
_entity.id
_entity.type
_entity.pdbx_description
1 polymer ?
#
loop_
_entity_poly.entity_id
_entity_poly.type
_entity_poly.pdbx_seq_one_letter_code
_entity_poly.pdbx_strand_id
1 'polypeptide(L)'
;MTLKPILFAALALAGASLQEAKAQLLFTIGTAGTTASTNNWPAGEAPAFGVDGTPGTKYLNFAKLNTGLVFTPSTAGTVVTGINFTTANDAVDRDPASYILFGSNSAVVSDVAGSTLDVSASFTEISAGTLALPAERLTVGGAVTFANTTAYNTYLLVFPTVKNEVGANSMQIGDAILQASGGIGGAGTPVGGGVLTAVPETGSAALLGLTGLGLLARRRRN
;
A
#
# COMPACT_ATOMS: atom_id res chain seq x y z
N MET A 1 -64.98 24.71 -12.06
CA MET A 1 -63.58 24.47 -11.66
C MET A 1 -63.06 23.32 -12.48
N THR A 2 -62.27 23.61 -13.51
CA THR A 2 -61.75 22.61 -14.46
C THR A 2 -60.39 23.12 -14.92
N LEU A 3 -59.34 22.62 -14.26
CA LEU A 3 -57.94 22.96 -14.55
C LEU A 3 -57.51 22.25 -15.85
N LYS A 4 -56.99 23.00 -16.82
CA LYS A 4 -56.25 22.48 -17.98
C LYS A 4 -54.75 22.45 -17.64
N PRO A 5 -54.04 21.34 -17.86
CA PRO A 5 -52.63 21.22 -17.48
C PRO A 5 -51.71 21.98 -18.43
N ILE A 6 -50.74 22.69 -17.86
CA ILE A 6 -49.60 23.30 -18.58
C ILE A 6 -48.52 22.22 -18.72
N LEU A 7 -48.09 22.01 -19.96
CA LEU A 7 -47.05 21.08 -20.37
C LEU A 7 -45.69 21.52 -19.78
N PHE A 8 -45.04 20.71 -18.95
CA PHE A 8 -43.64 20.93 -18.56
C PHE A 8 -42.73 20.15 -19.50
N ALA A 9 -41.84 20.89 -20.18
CA ALA A 9 -40.77 20.34 -20.99
C ALA A 9 -39.81 19.52 -20.11
N ALA A 10 -39.57 18.26 -20.49
CA ALA A 10 -38.52 17.45 -19.90
C ALA A 10 -37.16 17.99 -20.36
N LEU A 11 -36.41 18.58 -19.43
CA LEU A 11 -34.99 18.86 -19.63
C LEU A 11 -34.24 17.53 -19.47
N ALA A 12 -33.80 16.94 -20.59
CA ALA A 12 -32.97 15.76 -20.59
C ALA A 12 -31.61 16.11 -19.95
N LEU A 13 -31.38 15.61 -18.73
CA LEU A 13 -30.07 15.67 -18.10
C LEU A 13 -29.21 14.56 -18.72
N ALA A 14 -28.17 14.96 -19.46
CA ALA A 14 -27.24 14.06 -20.11
C ALA A 14 -26.62 13.08 -19.11
N GLY A 15 -26.62 11.79 -19.46
CA GLY A 15 -26.00 10.74 -18.68
C GLY A 15 -24.50 10.95 -18.56
N ALA A 16 -24.05 11.38 -17.39
CA ALA A 16 -22.74 10.98 -16.89
C ALA A 16 -22.97 9.64 -16.18
N SER A 17 -22.41 8.55 -16.73
CA SER A 17 -22.28 7.31 -15.98
C SER A 17 -21.43 7.60 -14.75
N LEU A 18 -22.00 7.39 -13.56
CA LEU A 18 -21.25 7.42 -12.30
C LEU A 18 -20.27 6.25 -12.34
N GLN A 19 -19.04 6.50 -12.81
CA GLN A 19 -17.94 5.57 -12.60
C GLN A 19 -17.77 5.48 -11.08
N GLU A 20 -17.85 4.28 -10.52
CA GLU A 20 -17.69 4.05 -9.08
C GLU A 20 -16.34 4.62 -8.64
N ALA A 21 -16.35 5.66 -7.80
CA ALA A 21 -15.15 6.32 -7.31
C ALA A 21 -14.42 5.37 -6.35
N LYS A 22 -13.47 4.59 -6.87
CA LYS A 22 -12.61 3.74 -6.04
C LYS A 22 -11.42 4.58 -5.57
N ALA A 23 -11.17 4.65 -4.27
CA ALA A 23 -10.03 5.38 -3.73
C ALA A 23 -8.71 4.86 -4.35
N GLN A 24 -7.86 5.78 -4.82
CA GLN A 24 -6.55 5.47 -5.34
C GLN A 24 -5.63 5.00 -4.20
N LEU A 25 -4.86 3.95 -4.43
CA LEU A 25 -3.85 3.46 -3.48
C LEU A 25 -2.46 3.82 -3.98
N LEU A 26 -1.73 4.62 -3.21
CA LEU A 26 -0.37 5.03 -3.52
C LEU A 26 0.61 4.49 -2.49
N PHE A 27 1.65 3.79 -2.95
CA PHE A 27 2.79 3.44 -2.12
C PHE A 27 3.89 4.48 -2.32
N THR A 28 4.26 5.20 -1.26
CA THR A 28 5.29 6.25 -1.31
C THR A 28 6.60 5.73 -0.74
N ILE A 29 7.68 5.82 -1.49
CA ILE A 29 9.03 5.47 -1.04
C ILE A 29 9.46 6.46 0.05
N GLY A 30 9.89 5.93 1.18
CA GLY A 30 10.35 6.73 2.32
C GLY A 30 11.77 7.23 2.14
N THR A 31 12.38 7.68 3.23
CA THR A 31 13.74 8.21 3.24
C THR A 31 14.50 7.77 4.50
N ALA A 32 15.83 7.87 4.47
CA ALA A 32 16.61 7.70 5.70
C ALA A 32 16.29 8.84 6.70
N GLY A 33 16.07 8.48 7.97
CA GLY A 33 15.74 9.41 9.03
C GLY A 33 15.22 8.73 10.30
N THR A 34 15.12 9.48 11.40
CA THR A 34 14.72 8.95 12.71
C THR A 34 13.51 9.66 13.32
N THR A 35 12.79 10.44 12.52
CA THR A 35 11.59 11.17 12.96
C THR A 35 10.44 10.20 13.24
N ALA A 36 9.90 10.23 14.46
CA ALA A 36 8.75 9.41 14.84
C ALA A 36 7.53 9.67 13.93
N SER A 37 6.69 8.64 13.76
CA SER A 37 5.43 8.70 13.00
C SER A 37 5.60 9.20 11.55
N THR A 38 6.77 9.01 10.96
CA THR A 38 7.11 9.45 9.60
C THR A 38 7.54 8.24 8.76
N ASN A 39 7.34 8.29 7.45
CA ASN A 39 7.82 7.28 6.52
C ASN A 39 9.35 7.39 6.34
N ASN A 40 10.10 6.97 7.35
CA ASN A 40 11.54 6.97 7.35
C ASN A 40 12.13 5.85 8.22
N TRP A 41 13.42 5.61 8.06
CA TRP A 41 14.16 4.53 8.72
C TRP A 41 15.59 4.94 9.10
N PRO A 42 16.15 4.42 10.20
CA PRO A 42 17.56 4.60 10.52
C PRO A 42 18.47 4.04 9.42
N ALA A 43 19.65 4.63 9.22
CA ALA A 43 20.57 4.21 8.16
C ALA A 43 21.00 2.73 8.26
N GLY A 44 21.17 2.22 9.49
CA GLY A 44 21.51 0.81 9.75
C GLY A 44 20.32 -0.15 9.78
N GLU A 45 19.12 0.33 9.47
CA GLU A 45 17.86 -0.44 9.52
C GLU A 45 16.98 -0.14 8.29
N ALA A 46 17.64 0.20 7.18
CA ALA A 46 17.06 0.45 5.87
C ALA A 46 16.32 -0.77 5.29
N PRO A 47 15.44 -0.57 4.27
CA PRO A 47 14.66 -1.62 3.62
C PRO A 47 15.45 -2.88 3.24
N ALA A 48 16.71 -2.71 2.83
CA ALA A 48 17.54 -3.83 2.41
C ALA A 48 17.85 -4.85 3.51
N PHE A 49 17.88 -4.40 4.77
CA PHE A 49 18.13 -5.25 5.92
C PHE A 49 16.90 -6.09 6.32
N GLY A 50 15.75 -5.89 5.68
CA GLY A 50 14.55 -6.70 5.90
C GLY A 50 14.42 -7.88 4.93
N VAL A 51 15.40 -8.11 4.06
CA VAL A 51 15.38 -9.17 3.03
C VAL A 51 16.77 -9.75 2.72
N ASP A 52 17.76 -9.47 3.56
CA ASP A 52 19.16 -9.84 3.31
C ASP A 52 19.49 -11.27 3.79
N GLY A 53 18.59 -11.91 4.53
CA GLY A 53 18.79 -13.24 5.12
C GLY A 53 19.89 -13.27 6.17
N THR A 54 20.29 -12.11 6.69
CA THR A 54 21.37 -11.99 7.68
C THR A 54 20.78 -11.93 9.08
N PRO A 55 21.08 -12.91 9.95
CA PRO A 55 20.58 -12.86 11.32
C PRO A 55 21.06 -11.60 12.05
N GLY A 56 20.13 -10.91 12.70
CA GLY A 56 20.44 -9.74 13.53
C GLY A 56 20.35 -8.39 12.83
N THR A 57 20.17 -8.36 11.51
CA THR A 57 19.75 -7.15 10.78
C THR A 57 18.22 -7.03 10.82
N LYS A 58 17.71 -5.85 10.47
CA LYS A 58 16.27 -5.60 10.38
C LYS A 58 15.96 -4.40 9.50
N TYR A 59 14.78 -4.42 8.90
CA TYR A 59 14.12 -3.21 8.44
C TYR A 59 13.25 -2.63 9.55
N LEU A 60 13.31 -1.32 9.75
CA LEU A 60 12.43 -0.56 10.64
C LEU A 60 11.80 0.62 9.88
N ASN A 61 10.53 0.95 10.15
CA ASN A 61 9.91 2.16 9.63
C ASN A 61 9.06 2.86 10.70
N PHE A 62 9.32 4.15 10.94
CA PHE A 62 8.65 4.93 11.99
C PHE A 62 7.19 5.26 11.72
N ALA A 63 6.67 5.03 10.51
CA ALA A 63 5.26 5.22 10.19
C ALA A 63 4.35 4.16 10.82
N LYS A 64 4.91 3.03 11.29
CA LYS A 64 4.23 1.91 11.97
C LYS A 64 3.27 1.13 11.07
N LEU A 65 2.24 1.78 10.56
CA LEU A 65 1.16 1.14 9.85
C LEU A 65 1.31 1.30 8.35
N ASN A 66 0.76 0.34 7.61
CA ASN A 66 0.80 0.32 6.14
C ASN A 66 2.22 0.46 5.58
N THR A 67 3.23 0.13 6.38
CA THR A 67 4.63 0.19 5.97
C THR A 67 4.94 -1.02 5.09
N GLY A 68 5.98 -0.96 4.27
CA GLY A 68 6.23 -2.06 3.35
C GLY A 68 7.56 -2.01 2.66
N LEU A 69 7.77 -3.00 1.81
CA LEU A 69 8.96 -3.23 1.03
C LEU A 69 8.58 -3.47 -0.42
N VAL A 70 9.33 -2.86 -1.33
CA VAL A 70 9.27 -3.11 -2.77
C VAL A 70 10.52 -3.86 -3.17
N PHE A 71 10.36 -4.95 -3.90
CA PHE A 71 11.47 -5.79 -4.34
C PHE A 71 11.26 -6.34 -5.74
N THR A 72 12.39 -6.56 -6.42
CA THR A 72 12.46 -7.19 -7.75
C THR A 72 13.04 -8.59 -7.56
N PRO A 73 12.40 -9.66 -8.04
CA PRO A 73 13.00 -10.99 -7.98
C PRO A 73 14.37 -11.01 -8.66
N SER A 74 15.34 -11.67 -8.04
CA SER A 74 16.69 -11.82 -8.61
C SER A 74 16.70 -12.59 -9.94
N THR A 75 15.70 -13.45 -10.17
CA THR A 75 15.52 -14.20 -11.41
C THR A 75 14.20 -13.81 -12.07
N ALA A 76 14.25 -13.32 -13.31
CA ALA A 76 13.07 -13.01 -14.10
C ALA A 76 12.20 -14.26 -14.31
N GLY A 77 10.88 -14.10 -14.29
CA GLY A 77 9.93 -15.22 -14.42
C GLY A 77 9.73 -16.04 -13.14
N THR A 78 10.31 -15.64 -12.01
CA THR A 78 10.07 -16.29 -10.71
C THR A 78 8.60 -16.16 -10.31
N VAL A 79 7.94 -17.29 -10.05
CA VAL A 79 6.61 -17.33 -9.45
C VAL A 79 6.75 -17.44 -7.93
N VAL A 80 6.44 -16.36 -7.21
CA VAL A 80 6.43 -16.35 -5.75
C VAL A 80 5.16 -17.03 -5.23
N THR A 81 5.30 -17.95 -4.28
CA THR A 81 4.21 -18.77 -3.69
C THR A 81 4.21 -18.77 -2.16
N GLY A 82 5.13 -18.04 -1.54
CA GLY A 82 5.17 -17.89 -0.09
C GLY A 82 6.16 -16.82 0.37
N ILE A 83 6.17 -16.58 1.67
CA ILE A 83 7.09 -15.66 2.35
C ILE A 83 7.50 -16.29 3.67
N ASN A 84 8.80 -16.36 3.93
CA ASN A 84 9.35 -16.71 5.24
C ASN A 84 9.72 -15.43 5.98
N PHE A 85 9.34 -15.36 7.25
CA PHE A 85 9.62 -14.20 8.09
C PHE A 85 10.58 -14.55 9.24
N THR A 86 11.35 -13.55 9.64
CA THR A 86 12.18 -13.58 10.85
C THR A 86 11.83 -12.35 11.69
N THR A 87 11.56 -12.53 12.99
CA THR A 87 11.35 -11.40 13.92
C THR A 87 12.65 -10.62 14.11
N ALA A 88 12.56 -9.30 14.28
CA ALA A 88 13.72 -8.46 14.59
C ALA A 88 14.26 -8.65 16.03
N ASN A 89 15.07 -7.71 16.55
CA ASN A 89 15.68 -7.76 17.89
C ASN A 89 15.10 -6.80 18.95
N ASP A 90 14.30 -5.75 18.64
CA ASP A 90 13.89 -4.76 19.67
C ASP A 90 12.66 -5.12 20.53
N ALA A 91 11.44 -5.06 19.98
CA ALA A 91 10.22 -5.30 20.76
C ALA A 91 9.08 -6.01 20.00
N VAL A 92 8.41 -6.98 20.64
CA VAL A 92 7.31 -7.77 20.05
C VAL A 92 6.17 -6.88 19.51
N ASP A 93 5.80 -5.83 20.23
CA ASP A 93 4.70 -4.91 19.88
C ASP A 93 4.81 -4.31 18.46
N ARG A 94 6.04 -4.19 17.94
CA ARG A 94 6.37 -3.58 16.64
C ARG A 94 6.39 -4.56 15.49
N ASP A 95 6.30 -5.86 15.78
CA ASP A 95 6.30 -6.88 14.74
C ASP A 95 4.99 -6.78 13.91
N PRO A 96 5.04 -6.95 12.59
CA PRO A 96 3.85 -7.02 11.75
C PRO A 96 2.84 -8.07 12.23
N ALA A 97 1.56 -7.70 12.20
CA ALA A 97 0.45 -8.59 12.55
C ALA A 97 -0.46 -8.93 11.35
N SER A 98 -0.24 -8.29 10.20
CA SER A 98 -0.89 -8.62 8.94
C SER A 98 0.00 -8.27 7.75
N TYR A 99 -0.30 -8.85 6.60
CA TYR A 99 0.38 -8.57 5.34
C TYR A 99 -0.59 -8.47 4.17
N ILE A 100 -0.14 -7.78 3.12
CA ILE A 100 -0.70 -7.82 1.78
C ILE A 100 0.48 -7.90 0.80
N LEU A 101 0.47 -8.90 -0.06
CA LEU A 101 1.43 -9.05 -1.15
C LEU A 101 0.76 -8.69 -2.47
N PHE A 102 1.38 -7.78 -3.19
CA PHE A 102 1.02 -7.40 -4.55
C PHE A 102 2.11 -7.78 -5.55
N GLY A 103 1.73 -7.98 -6.81
CA GLY A 103 2.63 -8.18 -7.93
C GLY A 103 2.33 -7.22 -9.07
N SER A 104 3.38 -6.81 -9.81
CA SER A 104 3.27 -6.01 -11.02
C SER A 104 4.27 -6.43 -12.10
N ASN A 105 3.83 -6.33 -13.36
CA ASN A 105 4.67 -6.46 -14.55
C ASN A 105 4.82 -5.14 -15.33
N SER A 106 4.12 -4.09 -14.91
CA SER A 106 4.11 -2.76 -15.57
C SER A 106 4.62 -1.64 -14.68
N ALA A 107 4.75 -1.86 -13.36
CA ALA A 107 5.23 -0.86 -12.43
C ALA A 107 6.69 -0.49 -12.71
N VAL A 108 6.94 0.80 -12.90
CA VAL A 108 8.28 1.37 -12.94
C VAL A 108 8.63 1.81 -11.52
N VAL A 109 9.60 1.12 -10.92
CA VAL A 109 10.03 1.37 -9.55
C VAL A 109 11.25 2.30 -9.51
N SER A 110 11.29 3.15 -8.50
CA SER A 110 12.37 4.10 -8.22
C SER A 110 12.69 4.02 -6.73
N ASP A 111 13.97 4.06 -6.37
CA ASP A 111 14.44 4.12 -4.98
C ASP A 111 14.52 5.57 -4.45
N VAL A 112 14.22 6.56 -5.31
CA VAL A 112 14.24 7.98 -4.94
C VAL A 112 13.14 8.27 -3.92
N ALA A 113 13.50 8.88 -2.79
CA ALA A 113 12.58 9.28 -1.75
C ALA A 113 11.42 10.14 -2.29
N GLY A 114 10.19 9.82 -1.86
CA GLY A 114 8.97 10.51 -2.30
C GLY A 114 8.40 10.02 -3.64
N SER A 115 9.09 9.13 -4.36
CA SER A 115 8.52 8.44 -5.53
C SER A 115 7.27 7.67 -5.13
N THR A 116 6.26 7.64 -6.00
CA THR A 116 5.00 6.92 -5.75
C THR A 116 4.79 5.79 -6.75
N LEU A 117 4.19 4.70 -6.27
CA LEU A 117 3.66 3.61 -7.07
C LEU A 117 2.14 3.64 -6.95
N ASP A 118 1.45 3.73 -8.09
CA ASP A 118 0.00 3.57 -8.12
C ASP A 118 -0.34 2.08 -8.03
N VAL A 119 -0.64 1.65 -6.81
CA VAL A 119 -0.98 0.26 -6.49
C VAL A 119 -2.32 -0.11 -7.10
N SER A 120 -3.30 0.79 -7.06
CA SER A 120 -4.62 0.57 -7.66
C SER A 120 -4.59 0.36 -9.17
N ALA A 121 -3.68 1.04 -9.88
CA ALA A 121 -3.60 0.99 -11.33
C ALA A 121 -2.58 -0.03 -11.85
N SER A 122 -1.47 -0.26 -11.13
CA SER A 122 -0.32 -1.00 -11.65
C SER A 122 -0.09 -2.35 -10.97
N PHE A 123 -0.77 -2.65 -9.87
CA PHE A 123 -0.53 -3.86 -9.08
C PHE A 123 -1.77 -4.74 -8.98
N THR A 124 -1.53 -6.05 -8.89
CA THR A 124 -2.53 -7.08 -8.60
C THR A 124 -2.26 -7.64 -7.21
N GLU A 125 -3.28 -7.68 -6.36
CA GLU A 125 -3.19 -8.37 -5.07
C GLU A 125 -3.04 -9.87 -5.29
N ILE A 126 -2.01 -10.47 -4.68
CA ILE A 126 -1.71 -11.91 -4.75
C ILE A 126 -2.27 -12.62 -3.52
N SER A 127 -2.03 -12.05 -2.34
CA SER A 127 -2.41 -12.65 -1.07
C SER A 127 -2.45 -11.61 0.04
N ALA A 128 -3.38 -11.75 0.98
CA ALA A 128 -3.43 -10.97 2.20
C ALA A 128 -3.83 -11.87 3.37
N GLY A 129 -3.40 -11.52 4.58
CA GLY A 129 -3.73 -12.30 5.77
C GLY A 129 -3.16 -11.74 7.07
N THR A 130 -3.50 -12.42 8.17
CA THR A 130 -2.87 -12.17 9.47
C THR A 130 -1.50 -12.84 9.53
N LEU A 131 -0.61 -12.29 10.36
CA LEU A 131 0.70 -12.84 10.65
C LEU A 131 0.79 -13.25 12.12
N ALA A 132 1.21 -14.49 12.36
CA ALA A 132 1.45 -15.04 13.68
C ALA A 132 2.97 -15.17 13.92
N LEU A 133 3.67 -14.04 14.01
CA LEU A 133 5.10 -14.03 14.31
C LEU A 133 5.37 -14.44 15.77
N PRO A 134 6.42 -15.22 16.06
CA PRO A 134 6.77 -15.63 17.42
C PRO A 134 7.09 -14.44 18.33
N ALA A 135 7.09 -14.66 19.65
CA ALA A 135 7.50 -13.64 20.62
C ALA A 135 9.02 -13.67 20.86
N GLU A 136 9.63 -14.82 20.65
CA GLU A 136 11.08 -15.01 20.60
C GLU A 136 11.69 -14.13 19.51
N ARG A 137 12.83 -13.53 19.81
CA ARG A 137 13.49 -12.55 18.92
C ARG A 137 14.50 -13.24 18.03
N LEU A 138 14.81 -12.63 16.88
CA LEU A 138 15.69 -13.21 15.87
C LEU A 138 15.29 -14.64 15.46
N THR A 139 13.99 -14.92 15.51
CA THR A 139 13.42 -16.25 15.33
C THR A 139 12.61 -16.29 14.03
N VAL A 140 12.83 -17.36 13.25
CA VAL A 140 12.03 -17.65 12.04
C VAL A 140 10.65 -18.11 12.48
N GLY A 141 9.60 -17.57 11.86
CA GLY A 141 8.22 -17.99 12.15
C GLY A 141 7.19 -17.19 11.36
N GLY A 142 5.92 -17.57 11.47
CA GLY A 142 4.83 -16.89 10.78
C GLY A 142 4.88 -16.98 9.26
N ALA A 143 5.56 -17.99 8.70
CA ALA A 143 5.64 -18.21 7.26
C ALA A 143 4.24 -18.35 6.65
N VAL A 144 4.07 -17.81 5.43
CA VAL A 144 2.82 -17.84 4.69
C VAL A 144 3.04 -18.47 3.33
N THR A 145 2.06 -19.25 2.88
CA THR A 145 2.03 -19.86 1.55
C THR A 145 0.69 -19.55 0.89
N PHE A 146 0.70 -19.32 -0.41
CA PHE A 146 -0.49 -18.96 -1.18
C PHE A 146 -0.41 -19.50 -2.60
N ALA A 147 -1.56 -19.67 -3.22
CA ALA A 147 -1.64 -20.03 -4.63
C ALA A 147 -1.29 -18.79 -5.47
N ASN A 148 -0.27 -18.93 -6.32
CA ASN A 148 0.03 -17.97 -7.36
C ASN A 148 0.62 -18.72 -8.55
N THR A 149 0.11 -18.45 -9.75
CA THR A 149 0.57 -19.04 -11.00
C THR A 149 1.20 -18.00 -11.94
N THR A 150 1.24 -16.74 -11.51
CA THR A 150 1.72 -15.61 -12.32
C THR A 150 3.07 -15.14 -11.79
N ALA A 151 4.06 -15.06 -12.68
CA ALA A 151 5.33 -14.41 -12.37
C ALA A 151 5.16 -12.89 -12.47
N TYR A 152 5.73 -12.17 -11.50
CA TYR A 152 5.75 -10.71 -11.49
C TYR A 152 7.19 -10.19 -11.47
N ASN A 153 7.44 -9.11 -12.19
CA ASN A 153 8.74 -8.43 -12.20
C ASN A 153 8.99 -7.62 -10.93
N THR A 154 7.91 -7.14 -10.29
CA THR A 154 7.97 -6.34 -9.08
C THR A 154 6.97 -6.91 -8.08
N TYR A 155 7.38 -7.04 -6.83
CA TYR A 155 6.52 -7.36 -5.72
C TYR A 155 6.51 -6.21 -4.70
N LEU A 156 5.33 -5.94 -4.15
CA LEU A 156 5.14 -4.98 -3.07
C LEU A 156 4.52 -5.74 -1.89
N LEU A 157 5.25 -5.81 -0.79
CA LEU A 157 4.77 -6.35 0.48
C LEU A 157 4.44 -5.20 1.42
N VAL A 158 3.20 -5.16 1.89
CA VAL A 158 2.71 -4.17 2.84
C VAL A 158 2.37 -4.88 4.15
N PHE A 159 2.68 -4.24 5.27
CA PHE A 159 2.33 -4.60 6.63
C PHE A 159 1.31 -3.57 7.15
N PRO A 160 0.00 -3.83 6.98
CA PRO A 160 -1.03 -2.87 7.40
C PRO A 160 -1.03 -2.62 8.91
N THR A 161 -0.75 -3.65 9.72
CA THR A 161 -0.83 -3.59 11.18
C THR A 161 0.43 -4.15 11.85
N VAL A 162 0.64 -3.73 13.10
CA VAL A 162 1.62 -4.30 14.03
C VAL A 162 0.89 -4.94 15.22
N LYS A 163 1.56 -5.84 15.96
CA LYS A 163 0.94 -6.61 17.06
C LYS A 163 0.28 -5.73 18.13
N ASN A 164 0.86 -4.57 18.45
CA ASN A 164 0.28 -3.61 19.38
C ASN A 164 0.57 -2.18 18.91
N GLU A 165 -0.37 -1.58 18.17
CA GLU A 165 -0.23 -0.22 17.64
C GLU A 165 0.02 0.84 18.73
N VAL A 166 -0.66 0.70 19.88
CA VAL A 166 -0.56 1.66 20.99
C VAL A 166 0.84 1.60 21.62
N GLY A 167 1.41 0.40 21.78
CA GLY A 167 2.75 0.19 22.34
C GLY A 167 3.88 0.38 21.34
N ALA A 168 3.61 0.21 20.04
CA ALA A 168 4.60 0.34 18.99
C ALA A 168 4.97 1.80 18.71
N ASN A 169 6.25 2.07 18.50
CA ASN A 169 6.72 3.37 18.00
C ASN A 169 7.14 3.32 16.51
N SER A 170 7.18 2.13 15.93
CA SER A 170 7.63 1.82 14.57
C SER A 170 7.13 0.41 14.21
N MET A 171 7.21 0.05 12.93
CA MET A 171 7.20 -1.34 12.49
C MET A 171 8.64 -1.83 12.36
N GLN A 172 8.89 -3.09 12.67
CA GLN A 172 10.17 -3.72 12.40
C GLN A 172 10.02 -5.16 11.89
N ILE A 173 10.94 -5.61 11.05
CA ILE A 173 11.01 -7.01 10.62
C ILE A 173 12.47 -7.39 10.41
N GLY A 174 12.87 -8.57 10.87
CA GLY A 174 14.23 -9.10 10.66
C GLY A 174 14.40 -9.48 9.19
N ASP A 175 13.53 -10.36 8.70
CA ASP A 175 13.51 -10.74 7.29
C ASP A 175 12.08 -11.00 6.79
N ALA A 176 11.87 -10.78 5.49
CA ALA A 176 10.70 -11.19 4.72
C ALA A 176 11.16 -11.79 3.36
N ILE A 177 11.56 -13.05 3.37
CA ILE A 177 12.16 -13.73 2.21
C ILE A 177 11.09 -14.40 1.36
N LEU A 178 10.92 -13.94 0.11
CA LEU A 178 9.99 -14.54 -0.84
C LEU A 178 10.42 -15.96 -1.21
N GLN A 179 9.44 -16.86 -1.34
CA GLN A 179 9.64 -18.26 -1.68
C GLN A 179 9.13 -18.51 -3.11
N ALA A 180 10.00 -18.99 -3.99
CA ALA A 180 9.63 -19.37 -5.35
C ALA A 180 8.92 -20.74 -5.37
N SER A 181 8.07 -20.97 -6.38
CA SER A 181 7.52 -22.29 -6.67
C SER A 181 8.66 -23.30 -6.87
N GLY A 182 8.76 -24.31 -6.00
CA GLY A 182 9.84 -25.31 -6.03
C GLY A 182 10.94 -25.13 -4.97
N GLY A 183 10.81 -24.17 -4.05
CA GLY A 183 11.58 -24.14 -2.81
C GLY A 183 13.02 -23.62 -2.91
N ILE A 184 13.38 -22.93 -3.99
CA ILE A 184 14.69 -22.29 -4.14
C ILE A 184 14.52 -20.78 -3.95
N GLY A 185 15.36 -20.21 -3.10
CA GLY A 185 15.23 -18.86 -2.52
C GLY A 185 14.88 -17.76 -3.52
N GLY A 186 13.77 -17.07 -3.25
CA GLY A 186 13.39 -15.83 -3.91
C GLY A 186 13.91 -14.63 -3.12
N ALA A 187 15.21 -14.55 -2.87
CA ALA A 187 15.79 -13.28 -2.43
C ALA A 187 15.61 -12.28 -3.59
N GLY A 188 14.63 -11.39 -3.44
CA GLY A 188 14.45 -10.25 -4.32
C GLY A 188 15.42 -9.15 -3.91
N THR A 189 15.94 -8.41 -4.89
CA THR A 189 16.71 -7.21 -4.58
C THR A 189 15.75 -6.15 -4.06
N PRO A 190 15.94 -5.65 -2.82
CA PRO A 190 15.13 -4.58 -2.27
C PRO A 190 15.35 -3.31 -3.11
N VAL A 191 14.26 -2.72 -3.59
CA VAL A 191 14.27 -1.43 -4.29
C VAL A 191 14.06 -0.30 -3.29
N GLY A 192 13.21 -0.53 -2.28
CA GLY A 192 12.97 0.47 -1.24
C GLY A 192 11.90 0.03 -0.26
N GLY A 193 11.62 0.89 0.70
CA GLY A 193 10.54 0.73 1.66
C GLY A 193 9.74 2.01 1.76
N GLY A 194 8.55 1.91 2.32
CA GLY A 194 7.59 2.99 2.18
C GLY A 194 6.31 2.76 2.94
N VAL A 195 5.30 3.58 2.62
CA VAL A 195 3.96 3.54 3.22
C VAL A 195 2.91 3.53 2.11
N LEU A 196 1.92 2.64 2.25
CA LEU A 196 0.71 2.63 1.45
C LEU A 196 -0.31 3.62 2.03
N THR A 197 -0.81 4.52 1.21
CA THR A 197 -1.85 5.49 1.58
C THR A 197 -3.02 5.44 0.61
N ALA A 198 -4.24 5.55 1.14
CA ALA A 198 -5.42 5.76 0.32
C ALA A 198 -5.58 7.26 0.05
N VAL A 199 -5.63 7.63 -1.22
CA VAL A 199 -5.90 8.98 -1.68
C VAL A 199 -7.38 9.02 -2.11
N PRO A 200 -8.23 9.82 -1.43
CA PRO A 200 -9.62 9.96 -1.85
C PRO A 200 -9.68 10.65 -3.21
N GLU A 201 -10.47 10.11 -4.12
CA GLU A 201 -10.74 10.70 -5.44
C GLU A 201 -11.25 12.15 -5.27
N THR A 202 -10.70 13.10 -6.03
CA THR A 202 -11.14 14.51 -6.03
C THR A 202 -12.50 14.72 -6.73
N GLY A 203 -13.45 13.81 -6.56
CA GLY A 203 -14.61 13.61 -7.43
C GLY A 203 -15.97 14.10 -6.93
N SER A 204 -16.06 14.99 -5.93
CA SER A 204 -17.36 15.61 -5.56
C SER A 204 -17.32 17.00 -4.91
N ALA A 205 -16.15 17.53 -4.51
CA ALA A 205 -16.10 18.85 -3.89
C ALA A 205 -16.19 20.04 -4.88
N ALA A 206 -15.93 19.81 -6.18
CA ALA A 206 -15.82 20.90 -7.17
C ALA A 206 -17.14 21.33 -7.83
N LEU A 207 -18.23 20.55 -7.74
CA LEU A 207 -19.48 20.87 -8.46
C LEU A 207 -20.49 21.70 -7.63
N LEU A 208 -20.29 21.84 -6.31
CA LEU A 208 -21.16 22.68 -5.46
C LEU A 208 -20.85 24.18 -5.55
N GLY A 209 -19.76 24.57 -6.22
CA GLY A 209 -19.34 25.98 -6.36
C GLY A 209 -19.95 26.74 -7.55
N LEU A 210 -20.50 26.06 -8.57
CA LEU A 210 -20.98 26.72 -9.80
C LEU A 210 -22.51 26.86 -9.93
N THR A 211 -23.30 26.22 -9.07
CA THR A 211 -24.76 26.39 -9.08
C THR A 211 -25.24 27.60 -8.26
N GLY A 212 -24.37 28.19 -7.43
CA GLY A 212 -24.68 29.36 -6.61
C GLY A 212 -24.55 30.73 -7.29
N LEU A 213 -23.90 30.82 -8.47
CA LEU A 213 -23.60 32.11 -9.11
C LEU A 213 -24.54 32.50 -10.26
N GLY A 214 -25.54 31.66 -10.58
CA GLY A 214 -26.47 31.90 -11.70
C GLY A 214 -27.81 32.56 -11.33
N LEU A 215 -28.16 32.70 -10.05
CA LEU A 215 -29.50 33.16 -9.64
C LEU A 215 -29.62 34.67 -9.29
N LEU A 216 -28.56 35.48 -9.44
CA LEU A 216 -28.60 36.91 -9.09
C LEU A 216 -28.77 37.90 -10.25
N ALA A 217 -29.18 37.45 -11.43
CA ALA A 217 -29.35 38.35 -12.58
C ALA A 217 -30.74 38.30 -13.22
N ARG A 218 -31.78 38.77 -12.50
CA ARG A 218 -32.86 39.62 -13.07
C ARG A 218 -33.94 39.96 -12.04
N ARG A 219 -33.88 41.17 -11.47
CA ARG A 219 -35.11 41.93 -11.16
C ARG A 219 -34.82 43.42 -11.05
N ARG A 220 -34.88 44.14 -12.18
CA ARG A 220 -35.27 45.55 -12.23
C ARG A 220 -36.03 45.83 -13.53
N ARG A 221 -37.06 46.68 -13.42
CA ARG A 221 -38.06 47.14 -14.41
C ARG A 221 -39.35 46.30 -14.39
N ASN A 222 -40.54 46.80 -14.08
CA ASN A 222 -41.05 48.16 -13.85
C ASN A 222 -41.85 48.22 -12.54
#